data_AF-A0A3A8NQR1-F1
#
_entry.id   AF-A0A3A8NQR1-F1
#
_cell.length_a   1.000
_cell.length_b   1.000
_cell.length_c   1.000
_cell.angle_alpha   90.00
_cell.angle_beta   90.00
_cell.angle_gamma   90.00
#
_symmetry.space_group_name_H-M   'P 1'
#
loop_
_entity.id
_entity.type
_entity.pdbx_description
1 polymer ?
#
loop_
_entity_poly.entity_id
_entity_poly.type
_entity_poly.pdbx_seq_one_letter_code
_entity_poly.pdbx_strand_id
1 'polypeptide(L)'
;MHFALPRLLAPRALVATLTVSVLTACGDPKPPPTPDPPQVTLSIPEPNTAAPTLKIRVLVSGCDTVSQLAIDDRGTFVKTVPYTSGSMDFEIAANEFKYPNGMAAKLALKAQATCNDGRTNVSQPQAATFLPVTKVVKDADPNGQVVTDFFIAEGGGTNVNFIGCGNPTTGIGTLFRVDAAGQLLKSVELGLPCSPFTVNTDVNPATDKRWVWTPGVGAVAVKSDFTLSGRTRSTYSLANLSVMDNGDALIMDENNIVSRLKHTSNNGSTQWDFPSPWPIIAPPLQKGSDVLVAFVKQPDVSTATVLQIVVARLDANGTGEMKDPVSERVILDYNGNFSTPPLASFSPDGSILYLGFPFGSGQSRVQACRTDMNGCEGSALKWTSGNLPVPLQFILPFAAGSRVAAIGAQRVWFLNSETGAIANKDGKSVDASGNLRVIQVQLGRATSSEFYLLNGPAVDGALPQEIVAVDSAEKGELFRYEVSSSLSCSVDNDNRLWMRTGNNLVQALPLADYRKVVP
;
A
#
# COMPACT_ATOMS: atom_id res chain seq x y z
N MET A 1 27.16 -37.04 8.61
CA MET A 1 27.37 -38.49 8.53
C MET A 1 26.63 -39.01 7.31
N HIS A 2 27.37 -39.29 6.24
CA HIS A 2 26.86 -39.88 5.02
C HIS A 2 26.68 -41.38 5.21
N PHE A 3 25.53 -41.92 4.82
CA PHE A 3 25.38 -43.35 4.56
C PHE A 3 24.82 -43.54 3.16
N ALA A 4 25.74 -43.84 2.24
CA ALA A 4 25.48 -44.37 0.92
C ALA A 4 25.06 -45.84 1.06
N LEU A 5 24.05 -46.27 0.30
CA LEU A 5 23.71 -47.68 0.11
C LEU A 5 24.35 -48.21 -1.18
N PRO A 6 24.75 -49.49 -1.22
CA PRO A 6 25.64 -50.02 -2.24
C PRO A 6 24.91 -50.65 -3.43
N ARG A 7 25.59 -50.62 -4.58
CA ARG A 7 25.29 -51.35 -5.81
C ARG A 7 25.33 -52.87 -5.59
N LEU A 8 24.34 -53.58 -6.13
CA LEU A 8 24.38 -55.03 -6.31
C LEU A 8 24.80 -55.35 -7.75
N LEU A 9 25.88 -56.12 -7.87
CA LEU A 9 26.31 -56.85 -9.07
C LEU A 9 26.26 -58.34 -8.70
N ALA A 10 25.66 -59.18 -9.56
CA ALA A 10 26.02 -60.59 -9.70
C ALA A 10 25.35 -61.21 -10.97
N PRO A 11 25.94 -62.29 -11.54
CA PRO A 11 25.93 -62.55 -12.99
C PRO A 11 25.40 -63.96 -13.39
N ARG A 12 25.63 -64.32 -14.67
CA ARG A 12 25.52 -65.62 -15.40
C ARG A 12 24.20 -65.81 -16.18
N ALA A 13 24.17 -65.91 -17.52
CA ALA A 13 24.87 -66.71 -18.55
C ALA A 13 24.18 -68.04 -18.90
N LEU A 14 23.70 -68.16 -20.16
CA LEU A 14 23.58 -69.38 -21.02
C LEU A 14 22.96 -68.93 -22.36
N VAL A 15 23.69 -68.82 -23.49
CA VAL A 15 24.21 -69.82 -24.46
C VAL A 15 23.17 -70.34 -25.47
N ALA A 16 23.54 -70.19 -26.76
CA ALA A 16 23.07 -70.83 -28.00
C ALA A 16 21.63 -70.49 -28.45
N THR A 17 21.36 -70.18 -29.73
CA THR A 17 21.79 -70.86 -30.97
C THR A 17 21.97 -69.92 -32.16
N LEU A 18 23.00 -70.20 -32.96
CA LEU A 18 23.20 -69.67 -34.33
C LEU A 18 22.34 -70.49 -35.31
N THR A 19 21.43 -69.84 -36.03
CA THR A 19 20.85 -70.36 -37.28
C THR A 19 20.87 -69.26 -38.32
N VAL A 20 21.79 -69.42 -39.28
CA VAL A 20 21.82 -68.68 -40.54
C VAL A 20 20.71 -69.25 -41.42
N SER A 21 19.76 -68.43 -41.81
CA SER A 21 18.83 -68.72 -42.90
C SER A 21 18.71 -67.47 -43.74
N VAL A 22 19.41 -67.48 -44.86
CA VAL A 22 19.27 -66.50 -45.93
C VAL A 22 17.96 -66.81 -46.64
N LEU A 23 16.94 -65.97 -46.40
CA LEU A 23 15.77 -65.88 -47.26
C LEU A 23 15.60 -64.41 -47.61
N THR A 24 15.78 -64.13 -48.89
CA THR A 24 15.43 -62.88 -49.56
C THR A 24 13.93 -62.66 -49.44
N ALA A 25 13.53 -61.69 -48.62
CA ALA A 25 12.24 -61.03 -48.71
C ALA A 25 12.52 -59.53 -48.67
N CYS A 26 12.19 -58.83 -49.76
CA CYS A 26 12.16 -57.38 -49.83
C CYS A 26 11.15 -56.90 -48.78
N GLY A 27 11.61 -56.67 -47.55
CA GLY A 27 10.86 -55.88 -46.59
C GLY A 27 10.87 -54.46 -47.12
N ASP A 28 9.69 -53.90 -47.34
CA ASP A 28 9.52 -52.47 -47.55
C ASP A 28 10.45 -51.70 -46.61
N PRO A 29 11.15 -50.65 -47.09
CA PRO A 29 12.03 -49.87 -46.23
C PRO A 29 11.24 -49.53 -44.96
N LYS A 30 11.74 -49.97 -43.80
CA LYS A 30 11.13 -49.67 -42.51
C LYS A 30 10.80 -48.18 -42.54
N PRO A 31 9.53 -47.78 -42.32
CA PRO A 31 9.15 -46.38 -42.41
C PRO A 31 10.17 -45.59 -41.60
N PRO A 32 10.72 -44.48 -42.14
CA PRO A 32 11.66 -43.67 -41.39
C PRO A 32 11.05 -43.43 -40.00
N PRO A 33 11.84 -43.57 -38.92
CA PRO A 33 11.32 -43.41 -37.57
C PRO A 33 10.56 -42.07 -37.52
N THR A 34 9.33 -42.11 -37.00
CA THR A 34 8.48 -40.92 -36.90
C THR A 34 9.29 -39.86 -36.16
N PRO A 35 9.56 -38.69 -36.77
CA PRO A 35 10.41 -37.69 -36.13
C PRO A 35 9.79 -37.27 -34.80
N ASP A 36 10.60 -37.27 -33.73
CA ASP A 36 10.13 -36.93 -32.38
C ASP A 36 9.47 -35.56 -32.36
N PRO A 37 8.34 -35.33 -31.67
CA PRO A 37 7.74 -34.00 -31.60
C PRO A 37 8.73 -32.96 -31.06
N PRO A 38 8.65 -31.69 -31.51
CA PRO A 38 9.57 -30.67 -31.05
C PRO A 38 9.50 -30.50 -29.54
N GLN A 39 10.62 -30.20 -28.89
CA GLN A 39 10.62 -29.85 -27.48
C GLN A 39 10.50 -28.33 -27.36
N VAL A 40 9.51 -27.88 -26.59
CA VAL A 40 9.21 -26.46 -26.40
C VAL A 40 9.29 -26.13 -24.93
N THR A 41 10.14 -25.16 -24.60
CA THR A 41 10.26 -24.62 -23.25
C THR A 41 9.93 -23.14 -23.28
N LEU A 42 8.96 -22.73 -22.46
CA LEU A 42 8.69 -21.34 -22.15
C LEU A 42 9.22 -21.08 -20.74
N SER A 43 9.89 -19.94 -20.54
CA SER A 43 10.28 -19.44 -19.22
C SER A 43 10.00 -17.95 -19.12
N ILE A 44 9.69 -17.50 -17.90
CA ILE A 44 9.40 -16.11 -17.59
C ILE A 44 10.50 -15.66 -16.63
N PRO A 45 11.48 -14.85 -17.07
CA PRO A 45 12.63 -14.50 -16.24
C PRO A 45 12.24 -13.82 -14.92
N GLU A 46 11.21 -12.98 -14.97
CA GLU A 46 10.63 -12.32 -13.80
C GLU A 46 9.16 -12.75 -13.67
N PRO A 47 8.85 -13.86 -12.98
CA PRO A 47 7.50 -14.41 -12.93
C PRO A 47 6.52 -13.55 -12.11
N ASN A 48 7.01 -12.60 -11.32
CA ASN A 48 6.17 -11.60 -10.67
C ASN A 48 6.72 -10.21 -11.01
N THR A 49 6.08 -9.51 -11.94
CA THR A 49 6.61 -8.27 -12.50
C THR A 49 5.55 -7.20 -12.66
N ALA A 50 5.92 -5.99 -12.24
CA ALA A 50 5.21 -4.76 -12.55
C ALA A 50 6.01 -4.01 -13.60
N ALA A 51 5.61 -4.12 -14.86
CA ALA A 51 6.35 -3.57 -16.01
C ALA A 51 5.41 -3.13 -17.15
N PRO A 52 5.86 -2.28 -18.10
CA PRO A 52 5.07 -1.93 -19.27
C PRO A 52 4.74 -3.14 -20.16
N THR A 53 5.64 -4.12 -20.18
CA THR A 53 5.53 -5.36 -20.95
C THR A 53 6.00 -6.56 -20.12
N LEU A 54 5.49 -7.75 -20.44
CA LEU A 54 5.94 -9.01 -19.87
C LEU A 54 7.02 -9.63 -20.75
N LYS A 55 8.22 -9.85 -20.21
CA LYS A 55 9.33 -10.53 -20.91
C LYS A 55 9.17 -12.04 -20.83
N ILE A 56 9.30 -12.70 -21.96
CA ILE A 56 9.20 -14.16 -22.09
C ILE A 56 10.39 -14.67 -22.87
N ARG A 57 10.90 -15.82 -22.45
CA ARG A 57 11.92 -16.59 -23.16
C ARG A 57 11.33 -17.90 -23.66
N VAL A 58 11.57 -18.22 -24.94
CA VAL A 58 11.17 -19.49 -25.54
C VAL A 58 12.36 -20.17 -26.18
N LEU A 59 12.47 -21.48 -25.98
CA LEU A 59 13.42 -22.37 -26.61
C LEU A 59 12.64 -23.49 -27.31
N VAL A 60 12.88 -23.67 -28.61
CA VAL A 60 12.36 -24.79 -29.39
C VAL A 60 13.53 -25.63 -29.93
N SER A 61 13.49 -26.94 -29.72
CA SER A 61 14.43 -27.90 -30.30
C SER A 61 13.70 -29.05 -30.99
N GLY A 62 14.38 -29.77 -31.90
CA GLY A 62 13.78 -30.86 -32.67
C GLY A 62 13.02 -30.45 -33.95
N CYS A 63 12.99 -29.15 -34.27
CA CYS A 63 12.63 -28.64 -35.60
C CYS A 63 13.88 -28.12 -36.33
N ASP A 64 14.00 -28.38 -37.63
CA ASP A 64 14.96 -27.66 -38.48
C ASP A 64 14.55 -26.20 -38.66
N THR A 65 13.23 -25.97 -38.78
CA THR A 65 12.61 -24.65 -38.92
C THR A 65 11.22 -24.65 -38.27
N VAL A 66 10.91 -23.58 -37.54
CA VAL A 66 9.60 -23.37 -36.88
C VAL A 66 8.73 -22.52 -37.80
N SER A 67 7.57 -23.04 -38.20
CA SER A 67 6.60 -22.33 -39.04
C SER A 67 5.77 -21.34 -38.24
N GLN A 68 5.44 -21.70 -37.00
CA GLN A 68 4.59 -20.90 -36.13
C GLN A 68 4.94 -21.14 -34.66
N LEU A 69 5.02 -20.04 -33.89
CA LEU A 69 5.06 -20.06 -32.43
C LEU A 69 3.87 -19.25 -31.90
N ALA A 70 2.90 -19.93 -31.29
CA ALA A 70 1.73 -19.31 -30.67
C ALA A 70 1.88 -19.29 -29.13
N ILE A 71 1.42 -18.21 -28.51
CA ILE A 71 1.37 -18.05 -27.06
C ILE A 71 -0.07 -18.02 -26.60
N ASP A 72 -0.38 -18.84 -25.60
CA ASP A 72 -1.72 -18.95 -25.01
C ASP A 72 -1.68 -18.73 -23.50
N ASP A 73 -2.69 -18.05 -22.94
CA ASP A 73 -2.96 -18.01 -21.49
C ASP A 73 -4.18 -18.90 -21.17
N ARG A 74 -3.97 -19.97 -20.40
CA ARG A 74 -5.04 -20.93 -20.04
C ARG A 74 -5.89 -21.41 -21.24
N GLY A 75 -5.27 -21.52 -22.42
CA GLY A 75 -5.96 -21.93 -23.66
C GLY A 75 -6.64 -20.78 -24.44
N THR A 76 -6.49 -19.53 -24.00
CA THR A 76 -6.86 -18.35 -24.77
C THR A 76 -5.64 -17.86 -25.53
N PHE A 77 -5.76 -17.76 -26.85
CA PHE A 77 -4.71 -17.20 -27.71
C PHE A 77 -4.38 -15.76 -27.33
N VAL A 78 -3.08 -15.48 -27.19
CA VAL A 78 -2.52 -14.16 -26.89
C VAL A 78 -1.92 -13.56 -28.16
N LYS A 79 -0.92 -14.23 -28.76
CA LYS A 79 -0.19 -13.74 -29.94
C LYS A 79 0.58 -14.83 -30.65
N THR A 80 0.91 -14.58 -31.92
CA THR A 80 1.92 -15.35 -32.68
C THR A 80 3.23 -14.57 -32.69
N VAL A 81 4.35 -15.27 -32.52
CA VAL A 81 5.69 -14.67 -32.48
C VAL A 81 6.53 -15.29 -33.60
N PRO A 82 7.28 -14.50 -34.40
CA PRO A 82 8.22 -15.05 -35.37
C PRO A 82 9.40 -15.69 -34.64
N TYR A 83 9.60 -17.00 -34.81
CA TYR A 83 10.72 -17.73 -34.22
C TYR A 83 11.86 -17.88 -35.23
N THR A 84 13.04 -17.36 -34.90
CA THR A 84 14.21 -17.39 -35.79
C THR A 84 15.11 -18.59 -35.51
N SER A 85 15.67 -18.69 -34.31
CA SER A 85 16.44 -19.85 -33.84
C SER A 85 16.78 -19.74 -32.35
N GLY A 86 17.16 -20.88 -31.74
CA GLY A 86 17.75 -20.93 -30.40
C GLY A 86 16.84 -20.44 -29.27
N SER A 87 17.45 -19.88 -28.22
CA SER A 87 16.68 -19.22 -27.16
C SER A 87 16.33 -17.80 -27.61
N MET A 88 15.05 -17.50 -27.75
CA MET A 88 14.57 -16.17 -28.10
C MET A 88 13.86 -15.49 -26.94
N ASP A 89 14.05 -14.18 -26.81
CA ASP A 89 13.32 -13.33 -25.88
C ASP A 89 12.37 -12.44 -26.67
N PHE A 90 11.14 -12.27 -26.18
CA PHE A 90 10.18 -11.32 -26.72
C PHE A 90 9.30 -10.75 -25.61
N GLU A 91 8.54 -9.71 -25.96
CA GLU A 91 7.70 -8.99 -25.02
C GLU A 91 6.22 -9.12 -25.40
N ILE A 92 5.37 -9.18 -24.38
CA ILE A 92 3.91 -9.08 -24.53
C ILE A 92 3.46 -7.77 -23.88
N ALA A 93 2.78 -6.94 -24.66
CA ALA A 93 2.24 -5.67 -24.20
C ALA A 93 0.97 -5.88 -23.38
N ALA A 94 0.69 -4.93 -22.48
CA ALA A 94 -0.47 -5.02 -21.58
C ALA A 94 -1.81 -5.24 -22.28
N ASN A 95 -2.01 -4.62 -23.45
CA ASN A 95 -3.24 -4.72 -24.24
C ASN A 95 -3.40 -6.04 -25.01
N GLU A 96 -2.37 -6.90 -25.04
CA GLU A 96 -2.45 -8.23 -25.65
C GLU A 96 -3.07 -9.27 -24.69
N PHE A 97 -3.13 -8.97 -23.38
CA PHE A 97 -3.76 -9.85 -22.39
C PHE A 97 -5.23 -9.48 -22.13
N LYS A 98 -6.00 -10.48 -21.70
CA LYS A 98 -7.34 -10.28 -21.11
C LYS A 98 -7.24 -10.33 -19.59
N TYR A 99 -7.96 -9.46 -18.89
CA TYR A 99 -7.92 -9.34 -17.43
C TYR A 99 -9.28 -9.62 -16.82
N PRO A 100 -9.77 -10.87 -16.90
CA PRO A 100 -11.13 -11.21 -16.47
C PRO A 100 -11.38 -11.08 -14.97
N ASN A 101 -10.31 -11.01 -14.14
CA ASN A 101 -10.38 -11.02 -12.67
C ASN A 101 -9.67 -9.80 -12.03
N GLY A 102 -9.61 -8.66 -12.72
CA GLY A 102 -8.84 -7.49 -12.29
C GLY A 102 -7.39 -7.50 -12.83
N MET A 103 -6.65 -6.42 -12.60
CA MET A 103 -5.51 -6.05 -13.45
C MET A 103 -4.11 -6.47 -13.07
N ALA A 104 -3.93 -7.14 -11.93
CA ALA A 104 -2.79 -8.05 -11.84
C ALA A 104 -3.23 -9.40 -12.38
N ALA A 105 -2.88 -9.70 -13.62
CA ALA A 105 -3.21 -10.97 -14.23
C ALA A 105 -2.34 -12.06 -13.59
N LYS A 106 -2.97 -12.98 -12.85
CA LYS A 106 -2.39 -14.31 -12.67
C LYS A 106 -2.46 -14.99 -14.04
N LEU A 107 -1.33 -15.29 -14.65
CA LEU A 107 -1.19 -15.90 -15.98
C LEU A 107 -0.72 -17.36 -15.84
N ALA A 108 -1.08 -18.19 -16.81
CA ALA A 108 -0.54 -19.53 -16.99
C ALA A 108 -0.20 -19.73 -18.47
N LEU A 109 0.97 -19.21 -18.87
CA LEU A 109 1.37 -19.10 -20.26
C LEU A 109 1.93 -20.40 -20.82
N LYS A 110 1.56 -20.72 -22.05
CA LYS A 110 2.09 -21.84 -22.83
C LYS A 110 2.61 -21.34 -24.16
N ALA A 111 3.68 -21.97 -24.65
CA ALA A 111 4.14 -21.84 -26.02
C ALA A 111 3.75 -23.09 -26.81
N GLN A 112 3.09 -22.92 -27.94
CA GLN A 112 2.87 -23.97 -28.93
C GLN A 112 3.75 -23.69 -30.15
N ALA A 113 4.67 -24.60 -30.45
CA ALA A 113 5.50 -24.54 -31.65
C ALA A 113 4.99 -25.54 -32.70
N THR A 114 4.97 -25.09 -33.95
CA THR A 114 4.69 -25.91 -35.13
C THR A 114 5.94 -25.91 -36.01
N CYS A 115 6.50 -27.08 -36.30
CA CYS A 115 7.59 -27.20 -37.27
C CYS A 115 7.04 -27.04 -38.70
N ASN A 116 7.90 -26.73 -39.67
CA ASN A 116 7.52 -26.66 -41.09
C ASN A 116 6.98 -27.99 -41.66
N ASP A 117 7.33 -29.12 -41.05
CA ASP A 117 6.82 -30.45 -41.42
C ASP A 117 5.45 -30.79 -40.78
N GLY A 118 4.85 -29.85 -40.05
CA GLY A 118 3.53 -29.99 -39.43
C GLY A 118 3.52 -30.62 -38.03
N ARG A 119 4.67 -31.08 -37.51
CA ARG A 119 4.74 -31.54 -36.11
C ARG A 119 4.50 -30.38 -35.15
N THR A 120 3.74 -30.64 -34.09
CA THR A 120 3.42 -29.64 -33.06
C THR A 120 3.76 -30.17 -31.68
N ASN A 121 4.12 -29.27 -30.77
CA ASN A 121 4.15 -29.57 -29.35
C ASN A 121 3.92 -28.30 -28.52
N VAL A 122 3.60 -28.48 -27.24
CA VAL A 122 3.27 -27.41 -26.30
C VAL A 122 4.17 -27.48 -25.07
N SER A 123 4.61 -26.33 -24.59
CA SER A 123 5.40 -26.25 -23.35
C SER A 123 4.57 -26.58 -22.11
N GLN A 124 5.27 -26.90 -21.02
CA GLN A 124 4.63 -26.86 -19.69
C GLN A 124 4.16 -25.43 -19.39
N PRO A 125 2.98 -25.25 -18.77
CA PRO A 125 2.49 -23.93 -18.39
C PRO A 125 3.42 -23.27 -17.37
N GLN A 126 3.75 -21.99 -17.60
CA GLN A 126 4.50 -21.16 -16.66
C GLN A 126 3.56 -20.17 -15.98
N ALA A 127 3.55 -20.19 -14.66
CA ALA A 127 2.80 -19.23 -13.87
C ALA A 127 3.52 -17.88 -13.84
N ALA A 128 2.77 -16.80 -13.98
CA ALA A 128 3.26 -15.45 -13.71
C ALA A 128 2.19 -14.54 -13.12
N THR A 129 2.61 -13.48 -12.47
CA THR A 129 1.79 -12.34 -12.08
C THR A 129 2.32 -11.13 -12.83
N PHE A 130 1.46 -10.51 -13.63
CA PHE A 130 1.81 -9.31 -14.39
C PHE A 130 0.89 -8.16 -14.00
N LEU A 131 1.48 -7.07 -13.51
CA LEU A 131 0.80 -5.80 -13.29
C LEU A 131 1.27 -4.80 -14.35
N PRO A 132 0.41 -4.34 -15.28
CA PRO A 132 0.81 -3.38 -16.27
C PRO A 132 0.96 -1.99 -15.64
N VAL A 133 2.03 -1.30 -16.00
CA VAL A 133 2.44 0.00 -15.43
C VAL A 133 2.99 0.91 -16.51
N THR A 134 3.01 2.21 -16.26
CA THR A 134 3.47 3.22 -17.23
C THR A 134 4.98 3.12 -17.45
N LYS A 135 5.74 2.99 -16.37
CA LYS A 135 7.21 2.85 -16.42
C LYS A 135 7.78 2.25 -15.14
N VAL A 136 9.01 1.75 -15.25
CA VAL A 136 9.83 1.25 -14.15
C VAL A 136 11.13 2.06 -14.12
N VAL A 137 11.50 2.54 -12.94
CA VAL A 137 12.76 3.19 -12.64
C VAL A 137 13.58 2.22 -11.79
N LYS A 138 14.82 1.99 -12.20
CA LYS A 138 15.77 1.11 -11.52
C LYS A 138 16.99 1.93 -11.11
N ASP A 139 17.64 1.52 -10.03
CA ASP A 139 18.93 2.09 -9.66
C ASP A 139 20.00 1.63 -10.66
N ALA A 140 21.05 2.44 -10.82
CA ALA A 140 22.19 2.07 -11.66
C ALA A 140 22.98 0.91 -11.04
N ASP A 141 23.04 0.82 -9.71
CA ASP A 141 23.49 -0.36 -8.99
C ASP A 141 22.37 -1.41 -8.96
N PRO A 142 22.59 -2.65 -9.47
CA PRO A 142 21.62 -3.73 -9.39
C PRO A 142 21.15 -4.05 -7.96
N ASN A 143 21.94 -3.73 -6.94
CA ASN A 143 21.60 -3.89 -5.52
C ASN A 143 21.14 -2.58 -4.87
N GLY A 144 21.25 -1.46 -5.59
CA GLY A 144 20.81 -0.15 -5.15
C GLY A 144 19.29 -0.06 -5.06
N GLN A 145 18.81 0.90 -4.28
CA GLN A 145 17.40 1.13 -4.04
C GLN A 145 17.07 2.57 -4.43
N VAL A 146 16.14 2.73 -5.38
CA VAL A 146 15.82 4.03 -5.98
C VAL A 146 15.31 5.04 -4.95
N VAL A 147 14.42 4.60 -4.06
CA VAL A 147 13.83 5.43 -2.99
C VAL A 147 13.77 4.63 -1.71
N THR A 148 13.81 5.28 -0.54
CA THR A 148 13.68 4.62 0.77
C THR A 148 12.38 3.81 0.91
N ASP A 149 12.32 2.92 1.90
CA ASP A 149 11.19 2.00 2.08
C ASP A 149 9.86 2.72 2.17
N PHE A 150 9.82 3.89 2.80
CA PHE A 150 8.69 4.80 2.80
C PHE A 150 9.10 6.11 2.17
N PHE A 151 8.27 6.62 1.27
CA PHE A 151 8.50 7.85 0.55
C PHE A 151 7.17 8.53 0.25
N ILE A 152 7.24 9.82 -0.04
CA ILE A 152 6.15 10.59 -0.64
C ILE A 152 6.56 11.07 -2.03
N ALA A 153 5.60 11.13 -2.93
CA ALA A 153 5.76 11.66 -4.29
C ALA A 153 5.23 13.09 -4.35
N GLU A 154 6.02 13.98 -4.93
CA GLU A 154 5.70 15.40 -5.05
C GLU A 154 5.92 15.93 -6.44
N GLY A 155 5.14 16.94 -6.81
CA GLY A 155 5.16 17.47 -8.16
C GLY A 155 4.32 16.62 -9.10
N GLY A 156 4.46 16.87 -10.40
CA GLY A 156 3.67 16.25 -11.46
C GLY A 156 4.44 16.23 -12.77
N GLY A 157 3.85 15.64 -13.80
CA GLY A 157 4.43 15.43 -15.12
C GLY A 157 5.74 14.67 -15.06
N THR A 158 6.78 15.31 -15.61
CA THR A 158 8.17 14.86 -15.59
C THR A 158 8.95 15.36 -14.37
N ASN A 159 8.36 16.27 -13.57
CA ASN A 159 9.02 16.95 -12.47
C ASN A 159 8.64 16.34 -11.11
N VAL A 160 8.31 15.04 -11.11
CA VAL A 160 8.00 14.31 -9.88
C VAL A 160 9.30 14.03 -9.13
N ASN A 161 9.29 14.32 -7.83
CA ASN A 161 10.36 13.99 -6.90
C ASN A 161 9.84 13.06 -5.81
N PHE A 162 10.72 12.20 -5.31
CA PHE A 162 10.44 11.27 -4.23
C PHE A 162 11.23 11.67 -3.01
N ILE A 163 10.54 11.82 -1.89
CA ILE A 163 11.13 12.25 -0.64
C ILE A 163 10.93 11.16 0.39
N GLY A 164 12.00 10.74 1.03
CA GLY A 164 11.93 9.66 2.00
C GLY A 164 13.06 9.69 3.00
N CYS A 165 12.84 9.03 4.14
CA CYS A 165 13.73 9.06 5.30
C CYS A 165 14.42 7.70 5.41
N GLY A 166 15.75 7.71 5.51
CA GLY A 166 16.55 6.51 5.76
C GLY A 166 17.63 6.75 6.80
N ASN A 167 18.14 5.68 7.42
CA ASN A 167 19.29 5.76 8.31
C ASN A 167 20.53 5.25 7.56
N PRO A 168 21.47 6.11 7.14
CA PRO A 168 22.75 5.69 6.60
C PRO A 168 23.55 4.90 7.65
N THR A 169 24.74 4.43 7.26
CA THR A 169 25.69 3.74 8.17
C THR A 169 26.09 4.59 9.39
N THR A 170 25.91 5.91 9.33
CA THR A 170 26.11 6.83 10.46
C THR A 170 25.06 6.69 11.56
N GLY A 171 23.91 6.05 11.28
CA GLY A 171 22.79 5.89 12.20
C GLY A 171 21.94 7.16 12.41
N ILE A 172 22.30 8.27 11.76
CA ILE A 172 21.55 9.53 11.84
C ILE A 172 20.46 9.50 10.76
N GLY A 173 19.20 9.73 11.13
CA GLY A 173 18.13 9.80 10.14
C GLY A 173 18.35 10.94 9.16
N THR A 174 18.29 10.61 7.87
CA THR A 174 18.55 11.50 6.75
C THR A 174 17.37 11.49 5.80
N LEU A 175 16.92 12.68 5.41
CA LEU A 175 15.92 12.85 4.37
C LEU A 175 16.61 12.91 3.02
N PHE A 176 16.10 12.18 2.04
CA PHE A 176 16.60 12.15 0.67
C PHE A 176 15.54 12.70 -0.28
N ARG A 177 15.98 13.39 -1.34
CA ARG A 177 15.17 13.71 -2.51
C ARG A 177 15.77 13.05 -3.74
N VAL A 178 14.95 12.27 -4.43
CA VAL A 178 15.30 11.57 -5.66
C VAL A 178 14.36 12.02 -6.77
N ASP A 179 14.83 12.11 -8.01
CA ASP A 179 13.99 12.47 -9.16
C ASP A 179 13.30 11.26 -9.81
N ALA A 180 12.50 11.51 -10.85
CA ALA A 180 11.81 10.49 -11.65
C ALA A 180 12.72 9.61 -12.54
N ALA A 181 14.03 9.83 -12.52
CA ALA A 181 15.06 9.00 -13.13
C ALA A 181 15.87 8.21 -12.08
N GLY A 182 15.57 8.36 -10.79
CA GLY A 182 16.28 7.70 -9.70
C GLY A 182 17.57 8.39 -9.27
N GLN A 183 17.81 9.64 -9.69
CA GLN A 183 18.98 10.40 -9.29
C GLN A 183 18.77 11.13 -7.97
N LEU A 184 19.71 10.99 -7.04
CA LEU A 184 19.74 11.75 -5.80
C LEU A 184 19.98 13.23 -6.11
N LEU A 185 19.01 14.08 -5.78
CA LEU A 185 19.10 15.52 -5.97
C LEU A 185 19.62 16.24 -4.72
N LYS A 186 19.10 15.87 -3.55
CA LYS A 186 19.41 16.52 -2.26
C LYS A 186 19.30 15.55 -1.11
N SER A 187 20.00 15.83 -0.02
CA SER A 187 19.79 15.17 1.27
C SER A 187 20.03 16.14 2.44
N VAL A 188 19.43 15.84 3.59
CA VAL A 188 19.63 16.60 4.83
C VAL A 188 19.51 15.68 6.04
N GLU A 189 20.44 15.78 6.99
CA GLU A 189 20.37 15.09 8.27
C GLU A 189 19.31 15.74 9.16
N LEU A 190 18.35 14.96 9.65
CA LEU A 190 17.23 15.47 10.46
C LEU A 190 17.59 15.56 11.95
N GLY A 191 18.64 14.85 12.38
CA GLY A 191 18.99 14.72 13.79
C GLY A 191 17.93 13.99 14.63
N LEU A 192 17.10 13.18 13.98
CA LEU A 192 16.19 12.21 14.57
C LEU A 192 16.23 10.93 13.73
N PRO A 193 16.15 9.73 14.33
CA PRO A 193 16.15 8.48 13.57
C PRO A 193 14.90 8.35 12.70
N CYS A 194 15.09 7.77 11.51
CA CYS A 194 13.99 7.31 10.68
C CYS A 194 13.54 5.91 11.15
N SER A 195 12.26 5.60 11.00
CA SER A 195 11.69 4.28 11.24
C SER A 195 10.63 3.98 10.18
N PRO A 196 10.09 2.74 10.14
CA PRO A 196 8.93 2.43 9.30
C PRO A 196 7.69 3.29 9.58
N PHE A 197 7.63 3.94 10.75
CA PHE A 197 6.53 4.80 11.15
C PHE A 197 6.82 6.30 10.93
N THR A 198 7.95 6.65 10.32
CA THR A 198 8.27 8.05 10.02
C THR A 198 7.33 8.60 8.95
N VAL A 199 6.68 9.72 9.26
CA VAL A 199 5.69 10.38 8.41
C VAL A 199 6.29 11.64 7.81
N ASN A 200 6.08 11.83 6.50
CA ASN A 200 6.35 13.08 5.80
C ASN A 200 5.01 13.72 5.45
N THR A 201 4.75 14.94 5.92
CA THR A 201 3.55 15.67 5.51
C THR A 201 3.72 16.26 4.11
N ASP A 202 2.61 16.67 3.51
CA ASP A 202 2.64 17.53 2.33
C ASP A 202 3.31 18.88 2.65
N VAL A 203 3.84 19.53 1.62
CA VAL A 203 4.33 20.91 1.71
C VAL A 203 3.17 21.87 1.90
N ASN A 204 3.24 22.68 2.95
CA ASN A 204 2.32 23.77 3.16
C ASN A 204 2.62 24.89 2.13
N PRO A 205 1.64 25.30 1.30
CA PRO A 205 1.86 26.24 0.20
C PRO A 205 2.16 27.67 0.66
N ALA A 206 1.75 28.05 1.88
CA ALA A 206 2.00 29.39 2.41
C ALA A 206 3.42 29.56 2.95
N THR A 207 4.02 28.49 3.47
CA THR A 207 5.32 28.53 4.16
C THR A 207 6.44 27.81 3.44
N ASP A 208 6.13 27.06 2.37
CA ASP A 208 7.05 26.20 1.63
C ASP A 208 7.74 25.15 2.50
N LYS A 209 7.03 24.66 3.54
CA LYS A 209 7.57 23.74 4.55
C LYS A 209 6.68 22.53 4.72
N ARG A 210 7.29 21.40 5.02
CA ARG A 210 6.63 20.18 5.52
C ARG A 210 7.13 19.85 6.91
N TRP A 211 6.42 18.97 7.61
CA TRP A 211 6.92 18.30 8.78
C TRP A 211 7.35 16.87 8.45
N VAL A 212 8.51 16.48 8.95
CA VAL A 212 8.97 15.10 8.98
C VAL A 212 9.03 14.69 10.43
N TRP A 213 8.35 13.61 10.80
CA TRP A 213 8.24 13.21 12.20
C TRP A 213 8.21 11.71 12.41
N THR A 214 8.71 11.28 13.55
CA THR A 214 8.75 9.87 13.95
C THR A 214 8.03 9.72 15.30
N PRO A 215 7.01 8.84 15.40
CA PRO A 215 6.34 8.54 16.66
C PRO A 215 7.32 8.11 17.76
N GLY A 216 7.09 8.56 19.00
CA GLY A 216 7.97 8.32 20.15
C GLY A 216 9.27 9.13 20.14
N VAL A 217 9.47 10.00 19.14
CA VAL A 217 10.73 10.75 18.98
C VAL A 217 10.47 12.25 18.81
N GLY A 218 10.02 12.71 17.65
CA GLY A 218 9.98 14.15 17.40
C GLY A 218 9.71 14.51 15.96
N ALA A 219 9.70 15.82 15.70
CA ALA A 219 9.40 16.39 14.40
C ALA A 219 10.40 17.47 14.00
N VAL A 220 10.61 17.61 12.69
CA VAL A 220 11.43 18.65 12.08
C VAL A 220 10.67 19.25 10.90
N ALA A 221 10.62 20.58 10.84
CA ALA A 221 10.11 21.32 9.70
C ALA A 221 11.22 21.48 8.66
N VAL A 222 10.93 21.06 7.43
CA VAL A 222 11.87 21.04 6.30
C VAL A 222 11.29 21.83 5.15
N LYS A 223 12.07 22.77 4.60
CA LYS A 223 11.70 23.53 3.40
C LYS A 223 11.82 22.70 2.12
N SER A 224 11.20 23.16 1.03
CA SER A 224 11.37 22.53 -0.28
C SER A 224 12.83 22.48 -0.76
N ASP A 225 13.69 23.40 -0.30
CA ASP A 225 15.12 23.41 -0.62
C ASP A 225 15.99 22.49 0.26
N PHE A 226 15.36 21.72 1.17
CA PHE A 226 15.98 20.83 2.16
C PHE A 226 16.68 21.55 3.33
N THR A 227 16.39 22.83 3.56
CA THR A 227 16.82 23.52 4.79
C THR A 227 15.86 23.23 5.95
N LEU A 228 16.41 22.98 7.13
CA LEU A 228 15.63 22.80 8.36
C LEU A 228 15.24 24.18 8.90
N SER A 229 14.00 24.33 9.35
CA SER A 229 13.52 25.62 9.87
C SER A 229 12.86 25.56 11.24
N GLY A 230 12.52 24.39 11.74
CA GLY A 230 11.93 24.21 13.05
C GLY A 230 12.03 22.76 13.49
N ARG A 231 11.90 22.50 14.79
CA ARG A 231 11.97 21.16 15.36
C ARG A 231 11.40 21.10 16.78
N THR A 232 11.00 19.92 17.19
CA THR A 232 10.71 19.60 18.60
C THR A 232 11.99 19.61 19.43
N ARG A 233 11.84 19.64 20.76
CA ARG A 233 12.98 19.40 21.67
C ARG A 233 13.51 17.99 21.45
N SER A 234 14.80 17.78 21.68
CA SER A 234 15.42 16.45 21.56
C SER A 234 14.89 15.42 22.55
N THR A 235 14.29 15.87 23.65
CA THR A 235 13.69 15.04 24.70
C THR A 235 12.17 14.91 24.56
N TYR A 236 11.58 15.47 23.49
CA TYR A 236 10.15 15.34 23.27
C TYR A 236 9.83 13.87 22.92
N SER A 237 8.61 13.42 23.18
CA SER A 237 8.13 12.10 22.73
C SER A 237 6.79 12.32 22.03
N LEU A 238 6.83 12.32 20.70
CA LEU A 238 5.71 12.73 19.87
C LEU A 238 4.77 11.54 19.61
N ALA A 239 3.51 11.64 20.02
CA ALA A 239 2.48 10.64 19.74
C ALA A 239 1.72 10.94 18.44
N ASN A 240 1.45 12.21 18.14
CA ASN A 240 0.74 12.61 16.92
C ASN A 240 1.16 14.01 16.45
N LEU A 241 0.99 14.28 15.15
CA LEU A 241 1.18 15.58 14.55
C LEU A 241 0.14 15.83 13.45
N SER A 242 -0.52 16.99 13.50
CA SER A 242 -1.27 17.57 12.39
C SER A 242 -0.72 18.95 12.02
N VAL A 243 -1.05 19.43 10.82
CA VAL A 243 -0.51 20.69 10.28
C VAL A 243 -1.62 21.71 10.15
N MET A 244 -1.39 22.90 10.68
CA MET A 244 -2.26 24.06 10.57
C MET A 244 -2.16 24.72 9.19
N ASP A 245 -3.16 25.53 8.82
CA ASP A 245 -3.20 26.27 7.56
C ASP A 245 -1.97 27.17 7.37
N ASN A 246 -1.43 27.71 8.47
CA ASN A 246 -0.24 28.56 8.49
C ASN A 246 1.09 27.80 8.53
N GLY A 247 1.07 26.47 8.41
CA GLY A 247 2.25 25.60 8.40
C GLY A 247 2.78 25.19 9.78
N ASP A 248 2.26 25.75 10.88
CA ASP A 248 2.61 25.29 12.22
C ASP A 248 2.10 23.86 12.48
N ALA A 249 2.77 23.14 13.38
CA ALA A 249 2.32 21.82 13.79
C ALA A 249 1.46 21.93 15.05
N LEU A 250 0.37 21.17 15.09
CA LEU A 250 -0.28 20.76 16.33
C LEU A 250 0.33 19.41 16.71
N ILE A 251 1.09 19.39 17.78
CA ILE A 251 1.78 18.21 18.28
C ILE A 251 1.09 17.69 19.54
N MET A 252 1.07 16.38 19.70
CA MET A 252 0.58 15.70 20.89
C MET A 252 1.67 14.80 21.43
N ASP A 253 1.97 14.89 22.72
CA ASP A 253 2.91 13.96 23.37
C ASP A 253 2.22 12.73 23.99
N GLU A 254 3.02 11.79 24.47
CA GLU A 254 2.54 10.58 25.15
C GLU A 254 1.86 10.86 26.50
N ASN A 255 2.00 12.08 27.04
CA ASN A 255 1.36 12.52 28.28
C ASN A 255 0.06 13.31 28.04
N ASN A 256 -0.49 13.27 26.81
CA ASN A 256 -1.71 13.97 26.41
C ASN A 256 -1.61 15.50 26.41
N ILE A 257 -0.41 16.07 26.31
CA ILE A 257 -0.23 17.51 26.11
C ILE A 257 -0.37 17.81 24.63
N VAL A 258 -1.30 18.70 24.27
CA VAL A 258 -1.44 19.22 22.92
C VAL A 258 -0.77 20.58 22.85
N SER A 259 0.13 20.78 21.89
CA SER A 259 0.87 22.03 21.76
C SER A 259 0.85 22.54 20.32
N ARG A 260 0.90 23.86 20.16
CA ARG A 260 1.22 24.47 18.86
C ARG A 260 2.71 24.74 18.75
N LEU A 261 3.38 24.07 17.83
CA LEU A 261 4.79 24.27 17.53
C LEU A 261 4.95 25.09 16.24
N LYS A 262 5.63 26.22 16.35
CA LYS A 262 5.92 27.03 15.17
C LYS A 262 6.88 26.30 14.23
N HIS A 263 6.60 26.38 12.93
CA HIS A 263 7.46 25.84 11.88
C HIS A 263 8.81 26.59 11.71
N THR A 264 9.03 27.61 12.55
CA THR A 264 10.28 28.39 12.71
C THR A 264 10.98 28.14 14.06
N SER A 265 10.43 27.28 14.92
CA SER A 265 10.92 27.06 16.28
C SER A 265 12.10 26.09 16.29
N ASN A 266 13.33 26.59 16.44
CA ASN A 266 14.53 25.75 16.33
C ASN A 266 14.89 24.93 17.58
N ASN A 267 14.23 25.20 18.71
CA ASN A 267 14.51 24.55 20.01
C ASN A 267 13.25 23.93 20.64
N GLY A 268 12.20 23.68 19.86
CA GLY A 268 10.94 23.14 20.38
C GLY A 268 10.26 24.04 21.42
N SER A 269 10.36 25.36 21.24
CA SER A 269 9.52 26.30 21.98
C SER A 269 8.14 26.32 21.35
N THR A 270 7.12 25.98 22.14
CA THR A 270 5.72 25.96 21.74
C THR A 270 5.12 27.36 21.89
N GLN A 271 4.17 27.70 21.03
CA GLN A 271 3.43 28.95 21.15
C GLN A 271 2.47 28.88 22.34
N TRP A 272 1.82 27.73 22.51
CA TRP A 272 0.97 27.41 23.63
C TRP A 272 0.96 25.90 23.85
N ASP A 273 0.58 25.51 25.07
CA ASP A 273 0.43 24.13 25.50
C ASP A 273 -0.94 23.98 26.19
N PHE A 274 -1.66 22.90 25.89
CA PHE A 274 -2.89 22.49 26.55
C PHE A 274 -2.63 21.14 27.24
N PRO A 275 -2.38 21.15 28.56
CA PRO A 275 -2.14 19.93 29.32
C PRO A 275 -3.48 19.24 29.64
N SER A 276 -3.89 18.29 28.81
CA SER A 276 -5.07 17.47 29.10
C SER A 276 -4.74 16.45 30.20
N PRO A 277 -5.46 16.43 31.34
CA PRO A 277 -5.32 15.34 32.32
C PRO A 277 -5.95 14.03 31.84
N TRP A 278 -6.54 14.04 30.64
CA TRP A 278 -7.39 13.01 30.07
C TRP A 278 -6.82 12.47 28.75
N PRO A 279 -6.99 11.17 28.44
CA PRO A 279 -6.53 10.60 27.18
C PRO A 279 -7.15 11.29 25.96
N ILE A 280 -6.30 11.79 25.05
CA ILE A 280 -6.72 12.30 23.75
C ILE A 280 -7.04 11.13 22.82
N ILE A 281 -8.16 11.21 22.10
CA ILE A 281 -8.68 10.09 21.29
C ILE A 281 -8.66 10.33 19.78
N ALA A 282 -8.44 11.58 19.35
CA ALA A 282 -8.31 11.94 17.95
C ALA A 282 -7.15 12.93 17.75
N PRO A 283 -6.46 12.89 16.60
CA PRO A 283 -5.50 13.93 16.22
C PRO A 283 -6.14 15.33 16.36
N PRO A 284 -5.46 16.30 17.00
CA PRO A 284 -5.95 17.68 17.07
C PRO A 284 -6.15 18.24 15.66
N LEU A 285 -7.20 19.06 15.46
CA LEU A 285 -7.54 19.61 14.14
C LEU A 285 -7.82 21.10 14.25
N GLN A 286 -7.23 21.91 13.35
CA GLN A 286 -7.61 23.31 13.22
C GLN A 286 -8.99 23.45 12.55
N LYS A 287 -9.86 24.28 13.12
CA LYS A 287 -11.14 24.69 12.54
C LYS A 287 -11.31 26.20 12.67
N GLY A 288 -10.99 26.92 11.59
CA GLY A 288 -11.02 28.38 11.59
C GLY A 288 -10.04 28.97 12.61
N SER A 289 -10.56 29.76 13.56
CA SER A 289 -9.79 30.36 14.65
C SER A 289 -9.50 29.40 15.81
N ASP A 290 -10.05 28.18 15.78
CA ASP A 290 -9.96 27.26 16.90
C ASP A 290 -9.14 26.02 16.57
N VAL A 291 -8.71 25.33 17.61
CA VAL A 291 -8.22 23.94 17.55
C VAL A 291 -9.19 23.04 18.31
N LEU A 292 -9.62 21.97 17.65
CA LEU A 292 -10.44 20.93 18.24
C LEU A 292 -9.57 19.85 18.85
N VAL A 293 -9.86 19.49 20.10
CA VAL A 293 -9.21 18.39 20.82
C VAL A 293 -10.30 17.48 21.39
N ALA A 294 -10.30 16.21 21.00
CA ALA A 294 -11.22 15.22 21.53
C ALA A 294 -10.54 14.35 22.59
N PHE A 295 -11.16 14.18 23.76
CA PHE A 295 -10.62 13.36 24.85
C PHE A 295 -11.71 12.66 25.65
N VAL A 296 -11.32 11.67 26.44
CA VAL A 296 -12.22 10.94 27.35
C VAL A 296 -12.01 11.44 28.77
N LYS A 297 -13.04 12.00 29.39
CA LYS A 297 -13.03 12.60 30.73
C LYS A 297 -13.95 11.84 31.69
N GLN A 298 -13.63 11.81 32.98
CA GLN A 298 -14.60 11.42 34.01
C GLN A 298 -15.53 12.62 34.30
N PRO A 299 -16.86 12.43 34.38
CA PRO A 299 -17.77 13.50 34.77
C PRO A 299 -17.37 14.09 36.13
N ASP A 300 -17.57 15.40 36.31
CA ASP A 300 -17.20 16.12 37.54
C ASP A 300 -18.02 15.67 38.78
N VAL A 301 -19.03 14.82 38.58
CA VAL A 301 -19.85 14.22 39.64
C VAL A 301 -19.22 12.90 40.10
N SER A 302 -18.70 12.88 41.33
CA SER A 302 -17.85 11.81 41.90
C SER A 302 -18.49 10.41 41.99
N THR A 303 -19.78 10.27 41.71
CA THR A 303 -20.52 8.99 41.71
C THR A 303 -20.80 8.43 40.31
N ALA A 304 -20.47 9.17 39.24
CA ALA A 304 -20.72 8.73 37.88
C ALA A 304 -19.72 7.63 37.47
N THR A 305 -20.25 6.48 37.08
CA THR A 305 -19.47 5.32 36.58
C THR A 305 -19.28 5.33 35.07
N VAL A 306 -19.81 6.34 34.36
CA VAL A 306 -19.79 6.45 32.90
C VAL A 306 -18.80 7.54 32.52
N LEU A 307 -17.90 7.26 31.58
CA LEU A 307 -16.96 8.25 31.06
C LEU A 307 -17.66 9.17 30.06
N GLN A 308 -17.06 10.30 29.73
CA GLN A 308 -17.57 11.25 28.75
C GLN A 308 -16.56 11.45 27.64
N ILE A 309 -17.02 11.41 26.40
CA ILE A 309 -16.27 11.89 25.25
C ILE A 309 -16.54 13.38 25.14
N VAL A 310 -15.49 14.19 25.22
CA VAL A 310 -15.55 15.65 25.19
C VAL A 310 -14.76 16.18 24.01
N VAL A 311 -15.28 17.25 23.39
CA VAL A 311 -14.52 18.05 22.43
C VAL A 311 -14.28 19.43 23.04
N ALA A 312 -13.02 19.77 23.27
CA ALA A 312 -12.61 21.12 23.63
C ALA A 312 -12.29 21.95 22.37
N ARG A 313 -12.61 23.24 22.44
CA ARG A 313 -12.17 24.27 21.50
C ARG A 313 -11.11 25.12 22.17
N LEU A 314 -9.92 25.15 21.60
CA LEU A 314 -8.80 25.99 22.03
C LEU A 314 -8.66 27.17 21.06
N ASP A 315 -8.22 28.33 21.54
CA ASP A 315 -7.88 29.45 20.65
C ASP A 315 -6.59 29.12 19.89
N ALA A 316 -6.68 28.96 18.57
CA ALA A 316 -5.51 28.63 17.75
C ALA A 316 -4.39 29.66 17.92
N ASN A 317 -4.72 30.92 18.17
CA ASN A 317 -3.80 32.05 18.26
C ASN A 317 -3.41 32.44 19.68
N GLY A 318 -3.82 31.66 20.68
CA GLY A 318 -3.42 31.90 22.06
C GLY A 318 -1.90 31.82 22.27
N THR A 319 -1.48 32.05 23.50
CA THR A 319 -0.07 32.03 23.91
C THR A 319 0.08 31.49 25.32
N GLY A 320 1.16 30.75 25.59
CA GLY A 320 1.45 30.20 26.92
C GLY A 320 0.60 28.97 27.26
N GLU A 321 0.54 28.63 28.53
CA GLU A 321 -0.24 27.47 29.00
C GLU A 321 -1.74 27.78 28.98
N MET A 322 -2.51 27.00 28.23
CA MET A 322 -3.97 27.05 28.15
C MET A 322 -4.57 26.14 29.19
N LYS A 323 -4.99 26.70 30.33
CA LYS A 323 -5.64 25.94 31.40
C LYS A 323 -7.12 25.69 31.14
N ASP A 324 -7.78 26.65 30.49
CA ASP A 324 -9.20 26.60 30.20
C ASP A 324 -9.43 26.69 28.68
N PRO A 325 -10.17 25.75 28.09
CA PRO A 325 -10.57 25.85 26.70
C PRO A 325 -11.59 26.98 26.51
N VAL A 326 -11.68 27.51 25.28
CA VAL A 326 -12.72 28.49 24.89
C VAL A 326 -14.12 27.93 25.14
N SER A 327 -14.30 26.63 24.91
CA SER A 327 -15.50 25.89 25.31
C SER A 327 -15.24 24.38 25.32
N GLU A 328 -16.00 23.65 26.13
CA GLU A 328 -16.10 22.20 26.07
C GLU A 328 -17.51 21.78 25.70
N ARG A 329 -17.61 20.65 24.99
CA ARG A 329 -18.89 19.99 24.70
C ARG A 329 -18.80 18.52 25.00
N VAL A 330 -19.73 18.03 25.81
CA VAL A 330 -19.90 16.59 26.04
C VAL A 330 -20.60 16.02 24.81
N ILE A 331 -19.89 15.18 24.06
CA ILE A 331 -20.39 14.57 22.82
C ILE A 331 -21.14 13.29 23.12
N LEU A 332 -20.65 12.45 24.03
CA LEU A 332 -21.27 11.15 24.30
C LEU A 332 -20.90 10.64 25.68
N ASP A 333 -21.87 10.09 26.40
CA ASP A 333 -21.60 9.26 27.57
C ASP A 333 -21.12 7.87 27.11
N TYR A 334 -19.91 7.51 27.51
CA TYR A 334 -19.16 6.33 27.08
C TYR A 334 -19.02 5.32 28.23
N ASN A 335 -19.67 4.16 28.07
CA ASN A 335 -19.54 3.04 29.01
C ASN A 335 -18.32 2.16 28.67
N GLY A 336 -17.12 2.73 28.81
CA GLY A 336 -15.86 2.02 28.63
C GLY A 336 -14.82 2.43 29.65
N ASN A 337 -13.53 2.34 29.29
CA ASN A 337 -12.43 2.65 30.20
C ASN A 337 -11.36 3.53 29.52
N PHE A 338 -10.51 4.15 30.34
CA PHE A 338 -9.42 5.01 29.87
C PHE A 338 -8.30 4.26 29.14
N SER A 339 -8.08 2.98 29.45
CA SER A 339 -7.02 2.17 28.82
C SER A 339 -7.32 1.76 27.38
N THR A 340 -8.59 1.76 27.00
CA THR A 340 -9.10 1.41 25.66
C THR A 340 -10.15 2.43 25.26
N PRO A 341 -9.75 3.69 24.99
CA PRO A 341 -10.67 4.69 24.49
C PRO A 341 -11.25 4.27 23.13
N PRO A 342 -12.41 4.79 22.74
CA PRO A 342 -12.97 4.51 21.43
C PRO A 342 -12.10 5.12 20.34
N LEU A 343 -12.10 4.49 19.17
CA LEU A 343 -11.43 5.06 18.00
C LEU A 343 -12.16 6.33 17.59
N ALA A 344 -11.41 7.42 17.34
CA ALA A 344 -12.03 8.68 16.95
C ALA A 344 -11.25 9.38 15.84
N SER A 345 -11.98 10.10 14.99
CA SER A 345 -11.40 10.94 13.94
C SER A 345 -12.35 12.07 13.59
N PHE A 346 -11.82 13.29 13.41
CA PHE A 346 -12.59 14.42 12.94
C PHE A 346 -12.79 14.36 11.42
N SER A 347 -13.95 14.79 10.92
CA SER A 347 -14.09 15.16 9.51
C SER A 347 -13.07 16.25 9.13
N PRO A 348 -12.68 16.38 7.85
CA PRO A 348 -11.66 17.36 7.44
C PRO A 348 -11.98 18.82 7.81
N ASP A 349 -13.26 19.17 7.90
CA ASP A 349 -13.77 20.49 8.33
C ASP A 349 -14.01 20.61 9.84
N GLY A 350 -13.79 19.52 10.60
CA GLY A 350 -14.04 19.41 12.02
C GLY A 350 -15.50 19.58 12.43
N SER A 351 -16.47 19.44 11.52
CA SER A 351 -17.90 19.52 11.86
C SER A 351 -18.43 18.25 12.51
N ILE A 352 -17.83 17.10 12.22
CA ILE A 352 -18.22 15.78 12.70
C ILE A 352 -17.05 15.10 13.41
N LEU A 353 -17.33 14.45 14.54
CA LEU A 353 -16.46 13.47 15.18
C LEU A 353 -17.02 12.08 14.87
N TYR A 354 -16.25 11.27 14.16
CA TYR A 354 -16.55 9.86 13.95
C TYR A 354 -16.02 9.05 15.11
N LEU A 355 -16.85 8.18 15.68
CA LEU A 355 -16.53 7.35 16.85
C LEU A 355 -16.76 5.88 16.54
N GLY A 356 -15.75 5.05 16.75
CA GLY A 356 -15.77 3.61 16.57
C GLY A 356 -15.89 2.87 17.88
N PHE A 357 -16.92 2.03 18.01
CA PHE A 357 -17.17 1.26 19.22
C PHE A 357 -17.21 -0.24 18.93
N PRO A 358 -16.68 -1.08 19.84
CA PRO A 358 -16.97 -2.50 19.82
C PRO A 358 -18.48 -2.72 20.05
N PHE A 359 -19.05 -3.69 19.35
CA PHE A 359 -20.47 -4.00 19.41
C PHE A 359 -20.68 -5.51 19.35
N GLY A 360 -21.24 -6.11 20.40
CA GLY A 360 -21.51 -7.55 20.42
C GLY A 360 -20.29 -8.41 20.05
N SER A 361 -20.51 -9.69 19.75
CA SER A 361 -19.52 -10.73 19.46
C SER A 361 -18.49 -10.38 18.35
N GLY A 362 -17.48 -9.57 18.68
CA GLY A 362 -16.41 -9.17 17.76
C GLY A 362 -16.82 -8.25 16.61
N GLN A 363 -17.98 -7.58 16.69
CA GLN A 363 -18.41 -6.60 15.69
C GLN A 363 -18.07 -5.18 16.15
N SER A 364 -18.25 -4.21 15.27
CA SER A 364 -18.11 -2.79 15.58
C SER A 364 -19.20 -1.96 14.92
N ARG A 365 -19.35 -0.72 15.37
CA ARG A 365 -20.17 0.31 14.71
C ARG A 365 -19.41 1.63 14.71
N VAL A 366 -19.75 2.49 13.74
CA VAL A 366 -19.29 3.87 13.67
C VAL A 366 -20.47 4.79 13.92
N GLN A 367 -20.30 5.80 14.76
CA GLN A 367 -21.27 6.85 15.05
C GLN A 367 -20.69 8.19 14.63
N ALA A 368 -21.48 9.00 13.93
CA ALA A 368 -21.08 10.34 13.50
C ALA A 368 -21.80 11.39 14.35
N CYS A 369 -21.03 12.14 15.12
CA CYS A 369 -21.54 13.11 16.08
C CYS A 369 -21.14 14.53 15.68
N ARG A 370 -22.07 15.47 15.74
CA ARG A 370 -21.75 16.88 15.51
C ARG A 370 -20.84 17.41 16.62
N THR A 371 -19.76 18.09 16.26
CA THR A 371 -18.83 18.69 17.24
C THR A 371 -19.34 19.99 17.82
N ASP A 372 -20.41 20.56 17.25
CA ASP A 372 -21.00 21.83 17.64
C ASP A 372 -22.21 21.74 18.56
N MET A 373 -22.65 20.52 18.89
CA MET A 373 -23.80 20.25 19.73
C MET A 373 -23.43 19.31 20.89
N ASN A 374 -24.14 19.43 22.01
CA ASN A 374 -23.99 18.51 23.13
C ASN A 374 -24.80 17.24 22.87
N GLY A 375 -24.26 16.12 23.34
CA GLY A 375 -24.79 14.79 23.10
C GLY A 375 -24.60 14.33 21.66
N CYS A 376 -24.84 13.05 21.42
CA CYS A 376 -24.81 12.45 20.10
C CYS A 376 -26.11 11.67 19.89
N GLU A 377 -27.20 12.40 20.09
CA GLU A 377 -28.59 11.95 20.00
C GLU A 377 -29.43 13.02 19.27
N GLY A 378 -30.64 12.67 18.85
CA GLY A 378 -31.53 13.59 18.15
C GLY A 378 -30.85 14.25 16.94
N SER A 379 -30.85 15.58 16.87
CA SER A 379 -30.20 16.34 15.80
C SER A 379 -28.67 16.45 15.90
N ALA A 380 -28.08 16.09 17.05
CA ALA A 380 -26.63 16.07 17.24
C ALA A 380 -26.01 14.76 16.72
N LEU A 381 -26.80 13.67 16.67
CA LEU A 381 -26.48 12.45 15.94
C LEU A 381 -26.66 12.67 14.44
N LYS A 382 -25.60 12.54 13.65
CA LYS A 382 -25.72 12.54 12.19
C LYS A 382 -26.22 11.19 11.70
N TRP A 383 -25.57 10.11 12.12
CA TRP A 383 -25.95 8.73 11.82
C TRP A 383 -25.18 7.73 12.68
N THR A 384 -25.67 6.49 12.69
CA THR A 384 -24.96 5.31 13.20
C THR A 384 -24.89 4.28 12.07
N SER A 385 -23.71 3.71 11.82
CA SER A 385 -23.53 2.70 10.79
C SER A 385 -24.28 1.40 11.13
N GLY A 386 -24.48 0.55 10.11
CA GLY A 386 -24.78 -0.86 10.35
C GLY A 386 -23.66 -1.58 11.10
N ASN A 387 -23.91 -2.82 11.52
CA ASN A 387 -22.90 -3.65 12.18
C ASN A 387 -21.78 -4.02 11.20
N LEU A 388 -20.54 -3.76 11.59
CA LEU A 388 -19.35 -4.18 10.86
C LEU A 388 -18.82 -5.46 11.53
N PRO A 389 -18.74 -6.60 10.83
CA PRO A 389 -18.46 -7.91 11.43
C PRO A 389 -16.98 -8.12 11.80
N VAL A 390 -16.27 -7.08 12.25
CA VAL A 390 -14.92 -7.14 12.83
C VAL A 390 -14.72 -6.05 13.88
N PRO A 391 -13.71 -6.20 14.76
CA PRO A 391 -13.16 -5.08 15.52
C PRO A 391 -12.47 -4.09 14.58
N LEU A 392 -12.75 -2.79 14.77
CA LEU A 392 -12.02 -1.73 14.07
C LEU A 392 -10.68 -1.45 14.75
N GLN A 393 -9.71 -1.05 13.94
CA GLN A 393 -8.39 -0.56 14.36
C GLN A 393 -8.21 0.92 14.02
N PHE A 394 -8.83 1.40 12.93
CA PHE A 394 -8.76 2.80 12.52
C PHE A 394 -10.08 3.28 11.91
N ILE A 395 -10.31 4.59 12.01
CA ILE A 395 -11.35 5.32 11.30
C ILE A 395 -10.70 6.51 10.60
N LEU A 396 -10.89 6.62 9.29
CA LEU A 396 -10.20 7.61 8.48
C LEU A 396 -11.14 8.24 7.44
N PRO A 397 -11.48 9.53 7.57
CA PRO A 397 -12.15 10.27 6.51
C PRO A 397 -11.26 10.40 5.28
N PHE A 398 -11.86 10.27 4.09
CA PHE A 398 -11.15 10.42 2.81
C PHE A 398 -12.09 10.98 1.74
N ALA A 399 -11.59 11.17 0.52
CA ALA A 399 -12.35 11.72 -0.61
C ALA A 399 -13.00 13.07 -0.28
N ALA A 400 -12.18 14.04 0.13
CA ALA A 400 -12.60 15.34 0.67
C ALA A 400 -13.59 15.26 1.85
N GLY A 401 -13.60 14.15 2.60
CA GLY A 401 -14.54 13.94 3.70
C GLY A 401 -15.92 13.42 3.27
N SER A 402 -16.11 13.10 1.99
CA SER A 402 -17.36 12.50 1.50
C SER A 402 -17.50 11.01 1.87
N ARG A 403 -16.41 10.38 2.32
CA ARG A 403 -16.38 8.98 2.76
C ARG A 403 -15.57 8.82 4.04
N VAL A 404 -15.85 7.74 4.76
CA VAL A 404 -15.12 7.33 5.96
C VAL A 404 -14.71 5.87 5.82
N ALA A 405 -13.42 5.57 5.89
CA ALA A 405 -12.92 4.22 5.95
C ALA A 405 -12.97 3.71 7.40
N ALA A 406 -13.73 2.63 7.62
CA ALA A 406 -13.71 1.85 8.85
C ALA A 406 -12.83 0.62 8.62
N ILE A 407 -11.64 0.62 9.23
CA ILE A 407 -10.56 -0.31 8.93
C ILE A 407 -10.43 -1.28 10.10
N GLY A 408 -10.72 -2.56 9.87
CA GLY A 408 -10.32 -3.65 10.76
C GLY A 408 -9.00 -4.28 10.35
N ALA A 409 -8.59 -5.33 11.06
CA ALA A 409 -7.28 -5.95 10.84
C ALA A 409 -7.06 -6.50 9.41
N GLN A 410 -8.10 -6.99 8.74
CA GLN A 410 -7.99 -7.54 7.38
C GLN A 410 -9.07 -7.01 6.42
N ARG A 411 -10.04 -6.26 6.93
CA ARG A 411 -11.26 -5.89 6.20
C ARG A 411 -11.52 -4.42 6.33
N VAL A 412 -11.85 -3.77 5.22
CA VAL A 412 -12.15 -2.34 5.17
C VAL A 412 -13.54 -2.11 4.60
N TRP A 413 -14.34 -1.32 5.31
CA TRP A 413 -15.61 -0.79 4.84
C TRP A 413 -15.48 0.70 4.61
N PHE A 414 -16.03 1.19 3.51
CA PHE A 414 -16.20 2.59 3.21
C PHE A 414 -17.64 2.96 3.52
N LEU A 415 -17.81 3.97 4.38
CA LEU A 415 -19.10 4.50 4.78
C LEU A 415 -19.32 5.84 4.05
N ASN A 416 -20.55 6.09 3.63
CA ASN A 416 -20.97 7.41 3.18
C ASN A 416 -20.98 8.38 4.38
N SER A 417 -20.28 9.52 4.29
CA SER A 417 -20.17 10.44 5.43
C SER A 417 -21.47 11.21 5.75
N GLU A 418 -22.44 11.21 4.84
CA GLU A 418 -23.75 11.82 5.05
C GLU A 418 -24.74 10.86 5.70
N THR A 419 -24.66 9.56 5.41
CA THR A 419 -25.70 8.58 5.82
C THR A 419 -25.20 7.43 6.69
N GLY A 420 -23.89 7.18 6.75
CA GLY A 420 -23.31 6.01 7.44
C GLY A 420 -23.54 4.68 6.71
N ALA A 421 -24.15 4.68 5.53
CA ALA A 421 -24.38 3.49 4.74
C ALA A 421 -23.06 2.94 4.17
N ILE A 422 -22.94 1.62 4.09
CA ILE A 422 -21.80 0.95 3.43
C ILE A 422 -21.84 1.29 1.93
N ALA A 423 -20.82 1.99 1.46
CA ALA A 423 -20.65 2.44 0.09
C ALA A 423 -19.86 1.43 -0.77
N ASN A 424 -19.24 0.41 -0.17
CA ASN A 424 -18.54 -0.62 -0.93
C ASN A 424 -19.45 -1.27 -1.97
N LYS A 425 -18.88 -1.59 -3.14
CA LYS A 425 -19.55 -2.40 -4.16
C LYS A 425 -20.19 -3.66 -3.54
N ASP A 426 -21.46 -3.88 -3.86
CA ASP A 426 -22.28 -4.99 -3.35
C ASP A 426 -22.39 -5.08 -1.82
N GLY A 427 -22.04 -4.01 -1.09
CA GLY A 427 -22.02 -3.99 0.38
C GLY A 427 -20.92 -4.85 1.02
N LYS A 428 -19.93 -5.29 0.24
CA LYS A 428 -18.86 -6.21 0.70
C LYS A 428 -17.59 -5.44 1.06
N SER A 429 -16.88 -5.89 2.10
CA SER A 429 -15.59 -5.30 2.46
C SER A 429 -14.55 -5.49 1.36
N VAL A 430 -13.54 -4.62 1.38
CA VAL A 430 -12.27 -4.88 0.68
C VAL A 430 -11.36 -5.60 1.66
N ASP A 431 -10.92 -6.81 1.28
CA ASP A 431 -10.21 -7.72 2.16
C ASP A 431 -8.72 -7.83 1.76
N ALA A 432 -7.85 -7.99 2.75
CA ALA A 432 -6.46 -8.39 2.55
C ALA A 432 -6.35 -9.88 2.13
N SER A 433 -5.34 -10.24 1.35
CA SER A 433 -5.15 -11.64 0.93
C SER A 433 -4.78 -12.56 2.10
N GLY A 434 -5.47 -13.70 2.21
CA GLY A 434 -5.13 -14.77 3.15
C GLY A 434 -5.01 -14.29 4.60
N ASN A 435 -3.80 -14.40 5.17
CA ASN A 435 -3.49 -14.01 6.55
C ASN A 435 -2.85 -12.61 6.66
N LEU A 436 -2.73 -11.87 5.56
CA LEU A 436 -2.20 -10.51 5.59
C LEU A 436 -3.16 -9.59 6.35
N ARG A 437 -2.59 -8.54 6.94
CA ARG A 437 -3.33 -7.51 7.67
C ARG A 437 -3.07 -6.15 7.04
N VAL A 438 -4.01 -5.23 7.21
CA VAL A 438 -3.83 -3.83 6.83
C VAL A 438 -2.76 -3.23 7.75
N ILE A 439 -1.61 -2.88 7.19
CA ILE A 439 -0.50 -2.26 7.93
C ILE A 439 -0.50 -0.75 7.71
N GLN A 440 -0.79 -0.33 6.48
CA GLN A 440 -0.84 1.07 6.09
C GLN A 440 -1.96 1.30 5.09
N VAL A 441 -2.42 2.53 5.00
CA VAL A 441 -3.28 3.00 3.91
C VAL A 441 -2.66 4.23 3.27
N GLN A 442 -2.82 4.34 1.97
CA GLN A 442 -2.49 5.55 1.22
C GLN A 442 -3.79 6.09 0.62
N LEU A 443 -4.10 7.34 0.89
CA LEU A 443 -5.24 8.03 0.29
C LEU A 443 -4.83 8.63 -1.06
N GLY A 444 -5.81 8.81 -1.96
CA GLY A 444 -5.65 9.76 -3.05
C GLY A 444 -5.43 11.19 -2.54
N ARG A 445 -5.18 12.15 -3.45
CA ARG A 445 -5.20 13.57 -3.06
C ARG A 445 -6.60 13.96 -2.60
N ALA A 446 -6.72 15.10 -1.93
CA ALA A 446 -7.97 15.57 -1.34
C ALA A 446 -9.16 15.57 -2.31
N THR A 447 -8.92 15.77 -3.61
CA THR A 447 -9.94 15.79 -4.68
C THR A 447 -10.28 14.43 -5.28
N SER A 448 -9.59 13.36 -4.88
CA SER A 448 -9.77 12.02 -5.43
C SER A 448 -10.46 11.08 -4.46
N SER A 449 -11.27 10.16 -4.99
CA SER A 449 -11.94 9.08 -4.25
C SER A 449 -11.08 7.83 -4.06
N GLU A 450 -9.83 7.90 -4.49
CA GLU A 450 -8.90 6.78 -4.45
C GLU A 450 -8.51 6.37 -3.03
N PHE A 451 -8.38 5.06 -2.86
CA PHE A 451 -7.95 4.45 -1.62
C PHE A 451 -7.07 3.24 -1.91
N TYR A 452 -5.91 3.18 -1.27
CA TYR A 452 -4.94 2.10 -1.43
C TYR A 452 -4.69 1.44 -0.09
N LEU A 453 -4.96 0.14 0.00
CA LEU A 453 -4.65 -0.68 1.16
C LEU A 453 -3.27 -1.29 0.97
N LEU A 454 -2.41 -1.16 1.98
CA LEU A 454 -1.09 -1.75 2.01
C LEU A 454 -1.07 -2.82 3.10
N ASN A 455 -1.05 -4.08 2.67
CA ASN A 455 -1.20 -5.22 3.56
C ASN A 455 0.11 -6.01 3.70
N GLY A 456 0.35 -6.58 4.87
CA GLY A 456 1.54 -7.38 5.14
C GLY A 456 1.34 -8.36 6.30
N PRO A 457 2.38 -9.12 6.66
CA PRO A 457 2.34 -10.07 7.76
C PRO A 457 1.99 -9.42 9.10
N ALA A 458 1.35 -10.18 10.00
CA ALA A 458 0.98 -9.73 11.35
C ALA A 458 2.17 -9.73 12.31
N VAL A 459 3.22 -8.97 11.98
CA VAL A 459 4.46 -8.84 12.75
C VAL A 459 4.83 -7.36 12.85
N ASP A 460 5.24 -6.91 14.03
CA ASP A 460 5.64 -5.52 14.23
C ASP A 460 6.81 -5.14 13.32
N GLY A 461 6.70 -3.97 12.68
CA GLY A 461 7.70 -3.49 11.72
C GLY A 461 7.70 -4.20 10.38
N ALA A 462 6.73 -5.09 10.10
CA ALA A 462 6.58 -5.69 8.78
C ALA A 462 6.31 -4.62 7.71
N LEU A 463 7.01 -4.74 6.58
CA LEU A 463 6.72 -3.93 5.40
C LEU A 463 5.54 -4.53 4.63
N PRO A 464 4.72 -3.70 3.96
CA PRO A 464 3.66 -4.20 3.10
C PRO A 464 4.21 -5.13 2.00
N GLN A 465 3.43 -6.14 1.66
CA GLN A 465 3.71 -7.12 0.60
C GLN A 465 2.57 -7.19 -0.42
N GLU A 466 1.44 -6.57 -0.12
CA GLU A 466 0.29 -6.48 -0.99
C GLU A 466 -0.19 -5.03 -1.07
N ILE A 467 -0.60 -4.62 -2.27
CA ILE A 467 -1.42 -3.44 -2.48
C ILE A 467 -2.79 -3.84 -3.04
N VAL A 468 -3.85 -3.25 -2.50
CA VAL A 468 -5.20 -3.32 -3.07
C VAL A 468 -5.67 -1.91 -3.36
N ALA A 469 -5.92 -1.61 -4.63
CA ALA A 469 -6.34 -0.29 -5.08
C ALA A 469 -7.86 -0.23 -5.30
N VAL A 470 -8.46 0.88 -4.92
CA VAL A 470 -9.87 1.20 -5.12
C VAL A 470 -9.93 2.61 -5.71
N ASP A 471 -10.50 2.78 -6.91
CA ASP A 471 -10.68 4.09 -7.54
C ASP A 471 -11.86 4.87 -6.94
N SER A 472 -12.88 4.15 -6.46
CA SER A 472 -14.00 4.68 -5.68
C SER A 472 -14.65 3.55 -4.90
N ALA A 473 -15.20 3.84 -3.72
CA ALA A 473 -15.82 2.86 -2.85
C ALA A 473 -16.87 1.99 -3.57
N GLU A 474 -17.68 2.62 -4.42
CA GLU A 474 -18.83 2.04 -5.11
C GLU A 474 -18.44 1.10 -6.25
N LYS A 475 -17.23 1.26 -6.81
CA LYS A 475 -16.73 0.41 -7.92
C LYS A 475 -15.96 -0.80 -7.45
N GLY A 476 -15.60 -0.86 -6.16
CA GLY A 476 -14.84 -1.95 -5.55
C GLY A 476 -13.40 -2.00 -6.04
N GLU A 477 -12.75 -3.15 -5.85
CA GLU A 477 -11.35 -3.37 -6.22
C GLU A 477 -11.08 -3.01 -7.69
N LEU A 478 -10.02 -2.24 -7.91
CA LEU A 478 -9.49 -1.91 -9.24
C LEU A 478 -8.39 -2.92 -9.61
N PHE A 479 -7.40 -3.07 -8.74
CA PHE A 479 -6.36 -4.09 -8.87
C PHE A 479 -5.85 -4.49 -7.49
N ARG A 480 -5.21 -5.67 -7.46
CA ARG A 480 -4.47 -6.19 -6.31
C ARG A 480 -3.15 -6.73 -6.79
N TYR A 481 -2.07 -6.42 -6.12
CA TYR A 481 -0.75 -6.89 -6.50
C TYR A 481 0.06 -7.28 -5.27
N GLU A 482 0.63 -8.48 -5.31
CA GLU A 482 1.44 -9.06 -4.23
C GLU A 482 2.89 -9.18 -4.68
N VAL A 483 3.84 -8.85 -3.80
CA VAL A 483 5.28 -8.99 -4.02
C VAL A 483 5.89 -9.86 -2.93
N SER A 484 6.99 -10.55 -3.24
CA SER A 484 7.68 -11.40 -2.27
C SER A 484 8.61 -10.62 -1.33
N SER A 485 8.86 -9.34 -1.60
CA SER A 485 9.80 -8.49 -0.86
C SER A 485 9.05 -7.46 -0.01
N SER A 486 9.12 -6.18 -0.39
CA SER A 486 8.46 -5.08 0.28
C SER A 486 7.84 -4.13 -0.73
N LEU A 487 6.79 -3.46 -0.30
CA LEU A 487 5.98 -2.55 -1.07
C LEU A 487 5.71 -1.29 -0.25
N SER A 488 5.75 -0.15 -0.91
CA SER A 488 5.18 1.10 -0.41
C SER A 488 4.67 1.91 -1.58
N CYS A 489 3.82 2.90 -1.32
CA CYS A 489 3.32 3.75 -2.37
C CYS A 489 3.06 5.17 -1.91
N SER A 490 2.99 6.07 -2.89
CA SER A 490 2.53 7.44 -2.71
C SER A 490 1.86 7.92 -3.99
N VAL A 491 0.96 8.88 -3.86
CA VAL A 491 0.30 9.54 -4.99
C VAL A 491 0.96 10.90 -5.25
N ASP A 492 1.29 11.22 -6.50
CA ASP A 492 1.86 12.53 -6.86
C ASP A 492 0.77 13.62 -6.97
N ASN A 493 1.13 14.84 -7.38
CA ASN A 493 0.17 15.95 -7.46
C ASN A 493 -0.80 15.81 -8.65
N ASP A 494 -0.53 14.91 -9.61
CA ASP A 494 -1.41 14.62 -10.75
C ASP A 494 -2.34 13.42 -10.46
N ASN A 495 -2.43 12.97 -9.21
CA ASN A 495 -3.13 11.73 -8.83
C ASN A 495 -2.58 10.46 -9.51
N ARG A 496 -1.27 10.41 -9.81
CA ARG A 496 -0.65 9.17 -10.29
C ARG A 496 -0.03 8.42 -9.13
N LEU A 497 -0.35 7.12 -9.05
CA LEU A 497 0.21 6.22 -8.06
C LEU A 497 1.64 5.82 -8.45
N TRP A 498 2.56 6.01 -7.50
CA TRP A 498 3.92 5.51 -7.54
C TRP A 498 4.09 4.45 -6.47
N MET A 499 4.68 3.32 -6.84
CA MET A 499 4.89 2.18 -5.96
C MET A 499 6.37 1.81 -5.95
N ARG A 500 6.95 1.63 -4.77
CA ARG A 500 8.19 0.89 -4.64
C ARG A 500 7.86 -0.59 -4.58
N THR A 501 8.51 -1.40 -5.41
CA THR A 501 8.37 -2.86 -5.42
C THR A 501 9.77 -3.48 -5.32
N GLY A 502 10.16 -3.88 -4.11
CA GLY A 502 11.56 -4.18 -3.80
C GLY A 502 12.44 -2.94 -4.02
N ASN A 503 13.49 -3.08 -4.84
CA ASN A 503 14.43 -1.99 -5.11
C ASN A 503 13.97 -1.02 -6.21
N ASN A 504 12.94 -1.39 -6.97
CA ASN A 504 12.48 -0.63 -8.13
C ASN A 504 11.38 0.34 -7.72
N LEU A 505 11.30 1.47 -8.43
CA LEU A 505 10.20 2.40 -8.36
C LEU A 505 9.36 2.29 -9.62
N VAL A 506 8.05 2.22 -9.46
CA VAL A 506 7.10 1.91 -10.54
C VAL A 506 6.00 2.95 -10.57
N GLN A 507 5.69 3.47 -11.76
CA GLN A 507 4.55 4.35 -11.95
C GLN A 507 3.37 3.56 -12.49
N ALA A 508 2.29 3.44 -11.72
CA ALA A 508 1.09 2.73 -12.14
C ALA A 508 0.47 3.36 -13.40
N LEU A 509 -0.41 2.62 -14.08
CA LEU A 509 -1.24 3.20 -15.13
C LEU A 509 -2.25 4.19 -14.53
N PRO A 510 -2.76 5.15 -15.32
CA PRO A 510 -3.95 5.90 -14.94
C PRO A 510 -5.10 4.96 -14.59
N LEU A 511 -5.87 5.28 -13.55
CA LEU A 511 -6.94 4.39 -13.06
C LEU A 511 -8.03 4.10 -14.10
N ALA A 512 -8.30 5.07 -14.98
CA ALA A 512 -9.23 4.88 -16.09
C ALA A 512 -8.73 3.84 -17.10
N ASP A 513 -7.42 3.82 -17.37
CA ASP A 513 -6.81 2.84 -18.28
C ASP A 513 -6.83 1.45 -17.67
N TYR A 514 -6.70 1.39 -16.35
CA TYR A 514 -7.01 0.17 -15.64
C TYR A 514 -8.47 -0.26 -15.94
N ARG A 515 -9.50 0.55 -15.66
CA ARG A 515 -10.90 0.13 -15.90
C ARG A 515 -11.22 -0.27 -17.36
N LYS A 516 -10.55 0.28 -18.37
CA LYS A 516 -10.74 -0.10 -19.80
C LYS A 516 -10.34 -1.53 -20.12
N VAL A 517 -9.48 -2.12 -19.30
CA VAL A 517 -8.86 -3.42 -19.52
C VAL A 517 -9.63 -4.54 -18.79
N VAL A 518 -10.59 -4.17 -17.93
CA VAL A 518 -11.56 -5.06 -17.30
C VAL A 518 -12.77 -5.21 -18.25
N PRO A 519 -13.11 -6.42 -18.72
CA PRO A 519 -14.24 -6.64 -19.64
C PRO A 519 -15.62 -6.37 -19.03
#